data_AF-A0A1X0RKV7-F1
#
_entry.id   AF-A0A1X0RKV7-F1
#
_cell.length_a   1.000
_cell.length_b   1.000
_cell.length_c   1.000
_cell.angle_alpha   90.00
_cell.angle_beta   90.00
_cell.angle_gamma   90.00
#
_symmetry.space_group_name_H-M   'P 1'
#
loop_
_entity.id
_entity.type
_entity.pdbx_description
1 polymer ?
#
loop_
_entity_poly.entity_id
_entity_poly.type
_entity_poly.pdbx_seq_one_letter_code
_entity_poly.pdbx_strand_id
1 'polypeptide(L)'
;MPTIELIAKHIISEHFEIPTKRITDHLFTLSAFKLKYAHNFVNEIDLTEDDIMLILRYLHIHYGIAVEENVKGYGTTYQVIKFPSRQGEIADITKHDEAMISIQTTCHALSIQIDELQKKIEEFERLSIEEHKKGHKAKSLYYIRKRKGFQQILEKRIKSMETMDNILMKIETSHDDLQVVQAFNVGADTLRDLLGQDGLSIETINDVMEKVSNSLQDQNEIEEAMQSGMNDTIPYNDQEIEAELAQLIEKEEPVVEAKENKEVNAVIDNKNNSIQSELARLNQMFVSSDHKKQKEAVLN
;
A
#
# COMPACT_ATOMS: atom_id res chain seq x y z
N MET A 1 -35.58 12.89 -8.61
CA MET A 1 -35.05 12.80 -7.23
C MET A 1 -35.45 11.45 -6.68
N PRO A 2 -34.54 10.48 -6.52
CA PRO A 2 -34.84 9.30 -5.72
C PRO A 2 -35.19 9.75 -4.30
N THR A 3 -36.11 9.03 -3.67
CA THR A 3 -36.48 9.28 -2.27
C THR A 3 -35.33 8.86 -1.35
N ILE A 4 -35.24 9.49 -0.17
CA ILE A 4 -34.30 9.10 0.89
C ILE A 4 -34.43 7.61 1.23
N GLU A 5 -35.65 7.07 1.18
CA GLU A 5 -35.92 5.64 1.34
C GLU A 5 -35.19 4.77 0.30
N LEU A 6 -35.16 5.19 -0.97
CA LEU A 6 -34.50 4.44 -2.04
C LEU A 6 -32.99 4.43 -1.84
N ILE A 7 -32.42 5.59 -1.47
CA ILE A 7 -30.99 5.75 -1.17
C ILE A 7 -30.61 4.88 0.02
N ALA A 8 -31.39 4.95 1.11
CA ALA A 8 -31.15 4.14 2.31
C ALA A 8 -31.25 2.64 2.02
N LYS A 9 -32.25 2.20 1.24
CA LYS A 9 -32.36 0.80 0.81
C LYS A 9 -31.14 0.35 0.01
N HIS A 10 -30.64 1.18 -0.89
CA HIS A 10 -29.45 0.87 -1.67
C HIS A 10 -28.22 0.73 -0.77
N ILE A 11 -27.98 1.67 0.14
CA ILE A 11 -26.87 1.62 1.12
C ILE A 11 -26.94 0.34 1.96
N ILE A 12 -28.13 -0.04 2.43
CA ILE A 12 -28.33 -1.26 3.22
C ILE A 12 -28.10 -2.52 2.37
N SER A 13 -28.60 -2.57 1.14
CA SER A 13 -28.36 -3.70 0.22
C SER A 13 -26.87 -3.86 -0.03
N GLU A 14 -26.20 -2.79 -0.47
CA GLU A 14 -24.77 -2.77 -0.73
C GLU A 14 -23.96 -3.13 0.52
N HIS A 15 -24.38 -2.64 1.70
CA HIS A 15 -23.75 -3.01 2.94
C HIS A 15 -23.90 -4.52 3.21
N PHE A 16 -25.07 -5.13 3.13
CA PHE A 16 -25.26 -6.53 3.55
C PHE A 16 -25.07 -7.59 2.44
N GLU A 17 -24.76 -7.19 1.20
CA GLU A 17 -24.50 -8.12 0.09
C GLU A 17 -23.22 -8.95 0.25
N ILE A 18 -22.25 -8.49 1.05
CA ILE A 18 -20.97 -9.18 1.25
C ILE A 18 -21.14 -10.28 2.33
N PRO A 19 -20.96 -11.57 2.00
CA PRO A 19 -21.26 -12.69 2.90
C PRO A 19 -20.28 -12.88 4.06
N THR A 20 -19.07 -12.29 3.98
CA THR A 20 -18.05 -12.37 5.04
C THR A 20 -17.55 -10.96 5.36
N LYS A 21 -18.19 -10.33 6.36
CA LYS A 21 -17.75 -9.03 6.86
C LYS A 21 -16.91 -9.16 8.10
N ARG A 22 -15.83 -8.38 8.13
CA ARG A 22 -15.03 -8.17 9.34
C ARG A 22 -15.78 -7.24 10.27
N ILE A 23 -15.48 -7.29 11.56
CA ILE A 23 -16.05 -6.35 12.53
C ILE A 23 -15.73 -4.89 12.18
N THR A 24 -14.57 -4.66 11.56
CA THR A 24 -14.11 -3.38 11.03
C THR A 24 -14.96 -2.86 9.87
N ASP A 25 -15.67 -3.73 9.13
CA ASP A 25 -16.51 -3.37 7.97
C ASP A 25 -17.87 -2.78 8.34
N HIS A 26 -18.21 -2.83 9.63
CA HIS A 26 -19.44 -2.25 10.17
C HIS A 26 -19.23 -0.84 10.73
N LEU A 27 -17.99 -0.39 10.87
CA LEU A 27 -17.65 0.87 11.55
C LEU A 27 -16.93 1.83 10.60
N PHE A 28 -17.45 3.05 10.50
CA PHE A 28 -16.95 4.07 9.57
C PHE A 28 -16.80 5.42 10.24
N THR A 29 -15.80 6.19 9.83
CA THR A 29 -15.87 7.65 9.95
C THR A 29 -16.83 8.21 8.91
N LEU A 30 -17.36 9.42 9.12
CA LEU A 30 -18.20 10.10 8.13
C LEU A 30 -17.52 10.17 6.75
N SER A 31 -16.24 10.50 6.70
CA SER A 31 -15.47 10.56 5.46
C SER A 31 -15.36 9.20 4.78
N ALA A 32 -15.11 8.13 5.53
CA ALA A 32 -15.08 6.77 4.97
C ALA A 32 -16.46 6.30 4.48
N PHE A 33 -17.53 6.64 5.20
CA PHE A 33 -18.90 6.38 4.79
C PHE A 33 -19.23 7.09 3.47
N LYS A 34 -18.88 8.38 3.35
CA LYS A 34 -19.05 9.16 2.12
C LYS A 34 -18.27 8.55 0.96
N LEU A 35 -16.99 8.21 1.17
CA LEU A 35 -16.17 7.57 0.15
C LEU A 35 -16.78 6.24 -0.34
N LYS A 36 -17.31 5.43 0.58
CA LYS A 36 -17.86 4.11 0.24
C LYS A 36 -19.22 4.21 -0.46
N TYR A 37 -20.14 4.99 0.10
CA TYR A 37 -21.55 4.96 -0.32
C TYR A 37 -21.97 6.20 -1.11
N ALA A 38 -21.37 7.37 -0.87
CA ALA A 38 -21.82 8.59 -1.54
C ALA A 38 -21.39 8.64 -3.01
N HIS A 39 -20.24 8.06 -3.39
CA HIS A 39 -19.76 8.07 -4.78
C HIS A 39 -20.73 7.40 -5.78
N ASN A 40 -21.52 6.41 -5.35
CA ASN A 40 -22.54 5.77 -6.18
C ASN A 40 -23.69 6.73 -6.52
N PHE A 41 -23.92 7.74 -5.68
CA PHE A 41 -24.92 8.77 -5.91
C PHE A 41 -24.34 10.01 -6.59
N VAL A 42 -23.05 10.32 -6.40
CA VAL A 42 -22.37 11.53 -6.95
C VAL A 42 -22.42 11.61 -8.48
N ASN A 43 -22.48 10.48 -9.20
CA ASN A 43 -22.60 10.50 -10.67
C ASN A 43 -24.03 10.77 -11.17
N GLU A 44 -25.04 10.70 -10.30
CA GLU A 44 -26.45 10.96 -10.63
C GLU A 44 -27.05 12.15 -9.86
N ILE A 45 -26.48 12.51 -8.69
CA ILE A 45 -27.00 13.45 -7.69
C ILE A 45 -25.87 14.04 -6.84
N ASP A 46 -25.75 15.36 -6.80
CA ASP A 46 -24.89 16.06 -5.85
C ASP A 46 -25.56 16.07 -4.46
N LEU A 47 -25.19 15.14 -3.58
CA LEU A 47 -25.65 15.13 -2.18
C LEU A 47 -24.91 16.18 -1.37
N THR A 48 -25.65 17.11 -0.76
CA THR A 48 -25.10 18.08 0.19
C THR A 48 -24.80 17.45 1.54
N GLU A 49 -24.12 18.17 2.44
CA GLU A 49 -23.89 17.67 3.80
C GLU A 49 -25.21 17.48 4.56
N ASP A 50 -26.19 18.36 4.35
CA ASP A 50 -27.52 18.25 4.96
C ASP A 50 -28.27 17.00 4.46
N ASP A 51 -28.15 16.69 3.17
CA ASP A 51 -28.75 15.47 2.60
C ASP A 51 -28.16 14.22 3.23
N ILE A 52 -26.84 14.19 3.43
CA ILE A 52 -26.13 13.06 4.06
C ILE A 52 -26.56 12.91 5.52
N MET A 53 -26.67 14.01 6.26
CA MET A 53 -27.16 13.98 7.65
C MET A 53 -28.59 13.47 7.73
N LEU A 54 -29.44 13.84 6.77
CA LEU A 54 -30.81 13.38 6.70
C LEU A 54 -30.91 11.89 6.33
N ILE A 55 -30.04 11.41 5.44
CA ILE A 55 -29.88 9.97 5.14
C ILE A 55 -29.42 9.22 6.39
N LEU A 56 -28.40 9.70 7.10
CA LEU A 56 -27.93 9.07 8.35
C LEU A 56 -29.01 9.03 9.42
N ARG A 57 -29.82 10.10 9.54
CA ARG A 57 -30.95 10.14 10.46
C ARG A 57 -32.03 9.12 10.08
N TYR A 58 -32.35 9.00 8.80
CA TYR A 58 -33.28 8.00 8.29
C TYR A 58 -32.78 6.58 8.54
N LEU A 59 -31.49 6.33 8.27
CA LEU A 59 -30.80 5.08 8.50
C LEU A 59 -30.79 4.68 9.99
N HIS A 60 -30.55 5.63 10.88
CA HIS A 60 -30.64 5.41 12.33
C HIS A 60 -32.04 4.97 12.76
N ILE A 61 -33.08 5.68 12.31
CA ILE A 61 -34.47 5.43 12.70
C ILE A 61 -35.00 4.10 12.13
N HIS A 62 -34.71 3.81 10.86
CA HIS A 62 -35.35 2.70 10.14
C HIS A 62 -34.51 1.42 10.07
N TYR A 63 -33.19 1.52 10.26
CA TYR A 63 -32.27 0.40 10.09
C TYR A 63 -31.32 0.20 11.29
N GLY A 64 -31.52 0.92 12.40
CA GLY A 64 -30.78 0.68 13.64
C GLY A 64 -29.29 1.01 13.55
N ILE A 65 -28.88 1.89 12.62
CA ILE A 65 -27.50 2.37 12.52
C ILE A 65 -27.19 3.33 13.67
N ALA A 66 -26.09 3.14 14.38
CA ALA A 66 -25.64 4.09 15.39
C ALA A 66 -24.81 5.21 14.75
N VAL A 67 -25.02 6.44 15.24
CA VAL A 67 -24.21 7.60 14.88
C VAL A 67 -23.77 8.28 16.16
N GLU A 68 -22.47 8.48 16.32
CA GLU A 68 -21.89 9.20 17.46
C GLU A 68 -20.98 10.32 16.97
N GLU A 69 -21.07 11.45 17.64
CA GLU A 69 -20.27 12.63 17.36
C GLU A 69 -19.12 12.74 18.36
N ASN A 70 -18.03 13.36 17.92
CA ASN A 70 -16.88 13.68 18.77
C ASN A 70 -16.08 12.48 19.30
N VAL A 71 -16.11 11.34 18.60
CA VAL A 71 -15.28 10.17 18.93
C VAL A 71 -13.82 10.50 18.65
N LYS A 72 -12.94 10.26 19.63
CA LYS A 72 -11.51 10.56 19.48
C LYS A 72 -10.84 9.61 18.50
N GLY A 73 -10.04 10.17 17.60
CA GLY A 73 -9.16 9.41 16.72
C GLY A 73 -7.82 10.13 16.54
N TYR A 74 -7.13 9.84 15.44
CA TYR A 74 -5.82 10.42 15.16
C TYR A 74 -5.88 11.96 15.08
N GLY A 75 -5.32 12.64 16.09
CA GLY A 75 -5.11 14.09 16.10
C GLY A 75 -6.38 14.95 16.18
N THR A 76 -7.58 14.37 16.12
CA THR A 76 -8.86 15.08 16.13
C THR A 76 -10.01 14.16 16.58
N THR A 77 -11.22 14.71 16.62
CA THR A 77 -12.46 13.96 16.84
C THR A 77 -13.22 13.75 15.52
N TYR A 78 -13.96 12.66 15.45
CA TYR A 78 -14.68 12.20 14.26
C TYR A 78 -16.16 11.97 14.57
N GLN A 79 -16.99 12.10 13.54
CA GLN A 79 -18.33 11.52 13.55
C GLN A 79 -18.21 10.08 13.04
N VAL A 80 -18.79 9.15 13.80
CA VAL A 80 -18.67 7.72 13.61
C VAL A 80 -20.03 7.13 13.33
N ILE A 81 -20.09 6.22 12.36
CA ILE A 81 -21.28 5.52 11.92
C ILE A 81 -21.03 4.02 12.07
N LYS A 82 -21.90 3.34 12.81
CA LYS A 82 -21.85 1.89 13.01
C LYS A 82 -23.11 1.22 12.50
N PHE A 83 -22.94 0.26 11.59
CA PHE A 83 -24.02 -0.60 11.13
C PHE A 83 -24.25 -1.74 12.12
N PRO A 84 -25.50 -2.22 12.27
CA PRO A 84 -25.76 -3.41 13.05
C PRO A 84 -25.13 -4.63 12.36
N SER A 85 -24.66 -5.59 13.18
CA SER A 85 -24.05 -6.82 12.67
C SER A 85 -25.06 -7.67 11.89
N ARG A 86 -26.36 -7.58 12.21
CA ARG A 86 -27.45 -8.25 11.50
C ARG A 86 -28.57 -7.26 11.17
N GLN A 87 -29.23 -7.46 10.03
CA GLN A 87 -30.40 -6.66 9.67
C GLN A 87 -31.53 -6.85 10.69
N GLY A 88 -32.10 -5.75 11.15
CA GLY A 88 -33.18 -5.73 12.14
C GLY A 88 -32.71 -5.57 13.59
N GLU A 89 -31.40 -5.61 13.85
CA GLU A 89 -30.81 -5.22 15.14
C GLU A 89 -30.54 -3.71 15.20
N ILE A 90 -30.34 -3.21 16.42
CA ILE A 90 -29.91 -1.84 16.68
C ILE A 90 -28.45 -1.91 17.09
N ALA A 91 -27.59 -1.17 16.39
CA ALA A 91 -26.20 -1.00 16.77
C ALA A 91 -26.09 0.00 17.93
N ASP A 92 -25.11 -0.23 18.79
CA ASP A 92 -24.59 0.76 19.73
C ASP A 92 -23.08 0.88 19.53
N ILE A 93 -22.56 2.10 19.66
CA ILE A 93 -21.12 2.38 19.64
C ILE A 93 -20.58 2.17 21.05
N THR A 94 -19.56 1.32 21.14
CA THR A 94 -18.92 0.91 22.40
C THR A 94 -17.52 1.48 22.50
N LYS A 95 -16.91 1.40 23.69
CA LYS A 95 -15.50 1.78 23.89
C LYS A 95 -14.53 0.99 23.01
N HIS A 96 -14.89 -0.24 22.64
CA HIS A 96 -14.09 -1.05 21.71
C HIS A 96 -14.14 -0.46 20.29
N ASP A 97 -15.32 0.03 19.87
CA ASP A 97 -15.50 0.70 18.59
C ASP A 97 -14.71 2.03 18.54
N GLU A 98 -14.71 2.81 19.63
CA GLU A 98 -13.89 4.03 19.73
C GLU A 98 -12.39 3.73 19.56
N ALA A 99 -11.90 2.68 20.23
CA ALA A 99 -10.51 2.24 20.08
C ALA A 99 -10.21 1.79 18.63
N MET A 100 -11.16 1.09 18.00
CA MET A 100 -11.05 0.67 16.60
C MET A 100 -11.00 1.87 15.64
N ILE A 101 -11.81 2.91 15.85
CA ILE A 101 -11.73 4.17 15.10
C ILE A 101 -10.37 4.84 15.28
N SER A 102 -9.83 4.86 16.50
CA SER A 102 -8.50 5.41 16.74
C SER A 102 -7.43 4.67 15.95
N ILE A 103 -7.51 3.35 15.85
CA ILE A 103 -6.56 2.55 15.05
C ILE A 103 -6.77 2.81 13.55
N GLN A 104 -8.01 2.73 13.05
CA GLN A 104 -8.32 2.96 11.62
C GLN A 104 -7.90 4.35 11.14
N THR A 105 -8.18 5.40 11.93
CA THR A 105 -7.78 6.77 11.61
C THR A 105 -6.26 6.96 11.66
N THR A 106 -5.57 6.25 12.56
CA THR A 106 -4.11 6.21 12.62
C THR A 106 -3.52 5.52 11.40
N CYS A 107 -4.05 4.37 10.97
CA CYS A 107 -3.64 3.71 9.73
C CYS A 107 -3.82 4.64 8.52
N HIS A 108 -4.98 5.29 8.40
CA HIS A 108 -5.22 6.23 7.31
C HIS A 108 -4.19 7.38 7.30
N ALA A 109 -3.91 7.98 8.47
CA ALA A 109 -2.91 9.04 8.58
C ALA A 109 -1.48 8.54 8.27
N LEU A 110 -1.12 7.33 8.70
CA LEU A 110 0.16 6.70 8.36
C LEU A 110 0.29 6.45 6.86
N SER A 111 -0.79 6.03 6.19
CA SER A 111 -0.81 5.83 4.73
C SER A 111 -0.49 7.12 3.99
N ILE A 112 -1.17 8.22 4.34
CA ILE A 112 -0.91 9.54 3.73
C ILE A 112 0.54 9.98 3.97
N GLN A 113 1.04 9.81 5.20
CA GLN A 113 2.42 10.16 5.53
C GLN A 113 3.43 9.33 4.74
N ILE A 114 3.18 8.03 4.55
CA ILE A 114 4.02 7.14 3.75
C ILE A 114 4.08 7.64 2.30
N ASP A 115 2.93 7.93 1.69
CA ASP A 115 2.84 8.42 0.31
C ASP A 115 3.57 9.77 0.14
N GLU A 116 3.40 10.69 1.09
CA GLU A 116 4.10 11.98 1.07
C GLU A 116 5.62 11.83 1.23
N LEU A 117 6.07 10.93 2.10
CA LEU A 117 7.49 10.66 2.31
C LEU A 117 8.11 10.04 1.05
N GLN A 118 7.41 9.11 0.39
CA GLN A 118 7.84 8.51 -0.88
C GLN A 118 8.02 9.58 -1.96
N LYS A 119 7.02 10.45 -2.16
CA LYS A 119 7.11 11.57 -3.13
C LYS A 119 8.31 12.49 -2.85
N LYS A 120 8.57 12.80 -1.58
CA LYS A 120 9.75 13.62 -1.19
C LYS A 120 11.07 12.92 -1.43
N ILE A 121 11.14 11.60 -1.20
CA ILE A 121 12.33 10.78 -1.49
C ILE A 121 12.63 10.82 -2.99
N GLU A 122 11.63 10.61 -3.83
CA GLU A 122 11.75 10.70 -5.30
C GLU A 122 12.17 12.10 -5.76
N GLU A 123 11.60 13.15 -5.14
CA GLU A 123 11.97 14.54 -5.44
C GLU A 123 13.45 14.81 -5.12
N PHE A 124 13.93 14.42 -3.93
CA PHE A 124 15.33 14.62 -3.55
C PHE A 124 16.30 13.79 -4.39
N GLU A 125 15.88 12.60 -4.82
CA GLU A 125 16.66 11.78 -5.77
C GLU A 125 16.85 12.53 -7.10
N ARG A 126 15.76 13.01 -7.69
CA ARG A 126 15.79 13.80 -8.94
C ARG A 126 16.64 15.07 -8.79
N LEU A 127 16.45 15.83 -7.70
CA LEU A 127 17.23 17.04 -7.44
C LEU A 127 18.72 16.76 -7.24
N SER A 128 19.07 15.64 -6.61
CA SER A 128 20.45 15.22 -6.43
C SER A 128 21.15 14.98 -7.76
N ILE A 129 20.48 14.25 -8.65
CA ILE A 129 20.96 13.95 -9.99
C ILE A 129 21.09 15.24 -10.82
N GLU A 130 20.09 16.12 -10.78
CA GLU A 130 20.10 17.38 -11.53
C GLU A 130 21.27 18.27 -11.11
N GLU A 131 21.51 18.43 -9.81
CA GLU A 131 22.64 19.21 -9.31
C GLU A 131 23.98 18.52 -9.59
N HIS A 132 24.03 17.19 -9.65
CA HIS A 132 25.22 16.47 -10.09
C HIS A 132 25.56 16.78 -11.55
N LYS A 133 24.57 16.70 -12.46
CA LYS A 133 24.73 17.03 -13.89
C LYS A 133 25.20 18.48 -14.12
N LYS A 134 24.81 19.41 -13.23
CA LYS A 134 25.30 20.80 -13.23
C LYS A 134 26.70 20.98 -12.64
N GLY A 135 27.35 19.92 -12.15
CA GLY A 135 28.66 19.95 -11.50
C GLY A 135 28.63 20.44 -10.05
N HIS A 136 27.45 20.62 -9.45
CA HIS A 136 27.30 21.11 -8.07
C HIS A 136 27.41 19.98 -7.04
N LYS A 137 28.59 19.37 -6.91
CA LYS A 137 28.84 18.21 -6.02
C LYS A 137 28.30 18.39 -4.59
N ALA A 138 28.56 19.54 -3.96
CA ALA A 138 28.12 19.79 -2.59
C ALA A 138 26.58 19.81 -2.43
N LYS A 139 25.85 20.34 -3.43
CA LYS A 139 24.38 20.37 -3.43
C LYS A 139 23.78 19.00 -3.72
N SER A 140 24.39 18.25 -4.63
CA SER A 140 24.02 16.86 -4.90
C SER A 140 24.14 15.99 -3.64
N LEU A 141 25.29 16.03 -2.96
CA LEU A 141 25.49 15.30 -1.69
C LEU A 141 24.55 15.75 -0.58
N TYR A 142 24.18 17.03 -0.54
CA TYR A 142 23.16 17.53 0.38
C TYR A 142 21.80 16.87 0.13
N TYR A 143 21.36 16.76 -1.13
CA TYR A 143 20.09 16.10 -1.46
C TYR A 143 20.11 14.60 -1.19
N ILE A 144 21.23 13.89 -1.40
CA ILE A 144 21.37 12.48 -0.97
C ILE A 144 21.23 12.33 0.55
N ARG A 145 21.91 13.19 1.34
CA ARG A 145 21.76 13.18 2.81
C ARG A 145 20.30 13.38 3.23
N LYS A 146 19.59 14.30 2.58
CA LYS A 146 18.16 14.51 2.81
C LYS A 146 17.34 13.27 2.45
N ARG A 147 17.55 12.71 1.26
CA ARG A 147 16.90 11.46 0.81
C ARG A 147 17.03 10.34 1.84
N LYS A 148 18.25 10.08 2.32
CA LYS A 148 18.56 9.03 3.30
C LYS A 148 17.86 9.26 4.65
N GLY A 149 17.84 10.50 5.12
CA GLY A 149 17.09 10.87 6.34
C GLY A 149 15.59 10.65 6.19
N PHE A 150 15.00 10.97 5.03
CA PHE A 150 13.59 10.72 4.77
C PHE A 150 13.27 9.21 4.63
N GLN A 151 14.18 8.42 4.06
CA GLN A 151 14.05 6.95 4.00
C GLN A 151 14.00 6.31 5.39
N GLN A 152 14.83 6.77 6.34
CA GLN A 152 14.75 6.28 7.73
C GLN A 152 13.42 6.60 8.39
N ILE A 153 12.84 7.78 8.10
CA ILE A 153 11.52 8.16 8.62
C ILE A 153 10.44 7.28 7.98
N LEU A 154 10.53 7.05 6.67
CA LEU A 154 9.62 6.17 5.94
C LEU A 154 9.63 4.75 6.52
N GLU A 155 10.82 4.17 6.76
CA GLU A 155 10.95 2.85 7.36
C GLU A 155 10.26 2.77 8.73
N LYS A 156 10.44 3.79 9.58
CA LYS A 156 9.75 3.86 10.89
C LYS A 156 8.23 3.95 10.74
N ARG A 157 7.73 4.65 9.72
CA ARG A 157 6.29 4.76 9.44
C ARG A 157 5.70 3.45 8.94
N ILE A 158 6.40 2.75 8.06
CA ILE A 158 5.99 1.41 7.59
C ILE A 158 5.94 0.43 8.78
N LYS A 159 6.95 0.37 9.64
CA LYS A 159 6.93 -0.46 10.86
C LYS A 159 5.75 -0.13 11.79
N SER A 160 5.42 1.16 11.90
CA SER A 160 4.26 1.60 12.68
C SER A 160 2.95 1.11 12.05
N MET A 161 2.84 1.15 10.72
CA MET A 161 1.69 0.61 9.98
C MET A 161 1.55 -0.90 10.21
N GLU A 162 2.63 -1.66 10.03
CA GLU A 162 2.65 -3.11 10.27
C GLU A 162 2.18 -3.46 11.69
N THR A 163 2.59 -2.66 12.69
CA THR A 163 2.14 -2.82 14.07
C THR A 163 0.62 -2.63 14.19
N MET A 164 0.06 -1.62 13.53
CA MET A 164 -1.39 -1.36 13.54
C MET A 164 -2.17 -2.46 12.81
N ASP A 165 -1.68 -2.93 11.67
CA ASP A 165 -2.30 -4.04 10.93
C ASP A 165 -2.31 -5.33 11.75
N ASN A 166 -1.21 -5.62 12.47
CA ASN A 166 -1.14 -6.76 13.38
C ASN A 166 -2.17 -6.64 14.53
N ILE A 167 -2.39 -5.44 15.07
CA ILE A 167 -3.41 -5.22 16.10
C ILE A 167 -4.81 -5.45 15.52
N LEU A 168 -5.11 -4.92 14.33
CA LEU A 168 -6.40 -5.14 13.67
C LEU A 168 -6.65 -6.62 13.40
N MET A 169 -5.64 -7.34 12.90
CA MET A 169 -5.73 -8.79 12.69
C MET A 169 -5.99 -9.55 14.00
N LYS A 170 -5.30 -9.20 15.09
CA LYS A 170 -5.56 -9.80 16.40
C LYS A 170 -6.99 -9.55 16.90
N ILE A 171 -7.50 -8.33 16.73
CA ILE A 171 -8.88 -7.98 17.09
C ILE A 171 -9.88 -8.84 16.29
N GLU A 172 -9.64 -9.00 14.98
CA GLU A 172 -10.47 -9.83 14.11
C GLU A 172 -10.45 -11.30 14.56
N THR A 173 -9.25 -11.88 14.77
CA THR A 173 -9.14 -13.27 15.22
C THR A 173 -9.77 -13.50 16.59
N SER A 174 -9.58 -12.57 17.55
CA SER A 174 -10.20 -12.69 18.87
C SER A 174 -11.73 -12.61 18.81
N HIS A 175 -12.28 -11.84 17.88
CA HIS A 175 -13.73 -11.81 17.67
C HIS A 175 -14.25 -13.14 17.11
N ASP A 176 -13.56 -13.71 16.13
CA ASP A 176 -13.91 -15.00 15.55
C ASP A 176 -13.81 -16.12 16.61
N ASP A 177 -12.76 -16.11 17.43
CA ASP A 177 -12.57 -17.06 18.53
C ASP A 177 -13.73 -16.99 19.55
N LEU A 178 -14.22 -15.79 19.88
CA LEU A 178 -15.40 -15.63 20.75
C LEU A 178 -16.65 -16.28 20.13
N GLN A 179 -16.87 -16.14 18.83
CA GLN A 179 -18.00 -16.78 18.15
C GLN A 179 -17.88 -18.31 18.18
N VAL A 180 -16.67 -18.84 18.00
CA VAL A 180 -16.39 -20.28 18.10
C VAL A 180 -16.68 -20.79 19.51
N VAL A 181 -16.22 -20.09 20.56
CA VAL A 181 -16.50 -20.44 21.96
C VAL A 181 -18.01 -20.43 22.25
N GLN A 182 -18.75 -19.44 21.75
CA GLN A 182 -20.20 -19.38 21.89
C GLN A 182 -20.88 -20.58 21.23
N ALA A 183 -20.47 -20.97 20.01
CA ALA A 183 -21.01 -22.14 19.33
C ALA A 183 -20.71 -23.44 20.09
N PHE A 184 -19.51 -23.57 20.66
CA PHE A 184 -19.17 -24.70 21.53
C PHE A 184 -20.04 -24.76 22.78
N ASN A 185 -20.29 -23.63 23.45
CA ASN A 185 -21.17 -23.59 24.62
C ASN A 185 -22.60 -24.02 24.27
N VAL A 186 -23.16 -23.49 23.18
CA VAL A 186 -24.50 -23.89 22.71
C VAL A 186 -24.55 -25.38 22.36
N GLY A 187 -23.50 -25.91 21.70
CA GLY A 187 -23.40 -27.33 21.40
C GLY A 187 -23.29 -28.20 22.67
N ALA A 188 -22.51 -27.77 23.65
CA ALA A 188 -22.37 -28.46 24.94
C ALA A 188 -23.67 -28.45 25.74
N ASP A 189 -24.40 -27.34 25.76
CA ASP A 189 -25.72 -27.22 26.39
C ASP A 189 -26.74 -28.10 25.69
N THR A 190 -26.78 -28.10 24.35
CA THR A 190 -27.67 -28.96 23.56
C THR A 190 -27.37 -30.44 23.80
N LEU A 191 -26.09 -30.83 23.86
CA LEU A 191 -25.68 -32.19 24.20
C LEU A 191 -26.09 -32.58 25.62
N ARG A 192 -25.96 -31.67 26.60
CA ARG A 192 -26.40 -31.88 27.97
C ARG A 192 -27.91 -32.08 28.06
N ASP A 193 -28.68 -31.29 27.32
CA ASP A 193 -30.15 -31.40 27.27
C ASP A 193 -30.59 -32.71 26.60
N LEU A 194 -29.88 -33.14 25.55
CA LEU A 194 -30.15 -34.40 24.85
C LEU A 194 -29.77 -35.63 25.70
N LEU A 195 -28.63 -35.58 26.39
CA LEU A 195 -28.13 -36.63 27.28
C LEU A 195 -28.87 -36.66 28.63
N GLY A 196 -29.50 -35.55 29.03
CA GLY A 196 -30.35 -35.46 30.21
C GLY A 196 -31.71 -36.17 30.06
N GLN A 197 -32.08 -36.65 28.87
CA GLN A 197 -33.31 -37.41 28.64
C GLN A 197 -33.19 -38.91 28.90
N ASP A 198 -31.99 -39.49 28.97
CA ASP A 198 -31.79 -40.89 29.33
C ASP A 198 -30.69 -40.99 30.39
N GLY A 199 -31.10 -41.22 31.63
CA GLY A 199 -30.20 -41.25 32.78
C GLY A 199 -29.05 -42.25 32.62
N LEU A 200 -27.82 -41.75 32.49
CA LEU A 200 -26.62 -42.49 32.80
C LEU A 200 -25.47 -41.58 33.26
N SER A 201 -25.02 -41.87 34.48
CA SER A 201 -23.74 -41.59 35.15
C SER A 201 -22.94 -40.32 34.81
N ILE A 202 -22.94 -39.44 35.81
CA ILE A 202 -21.99 -38.34 36.05
C ILE A 202 -20.60 -38.94 36.27
N GLU A 203 -19.66 -38.83 35.31
CA GLU A 203 -18.21 -38.87 35.62
C GLU A 203 -17.23 -38.38 34.52
N THR A 204 -17.66 -37.96 33.33
CA THR A 204 -16.72 -37.56 32.26
C THR A 204 -17.14 -36.30 31.49
N ILE A 205 -17.31 -35.18 32.20
CA ILE A 205 -17.58 -33.87 31.55
C ILE A 205 -16.56 -32.78 31.96
N ASN A 206 -15.77 -32.99 33.02
CA ASN A 206 -14.76 -31.99 33.47
C ASN A 206 -13.46 -32.01 32.65
N ASP A 207 -13.10 -33.16 32.07
CA ASP A 207 -11.82 -33.37 31.37
C ASP A 207 -11.77 -32.71 29.97
N VAL A 208 -12.95 -32.41 29.40
CA VAL A 208 -13.09 -31.71 28.10
C VAL A 208 -13.16 -30.20 28.29
N MET A 209 -13.73 -29.72 29.40
CA MET A 209 -13.72 -28.29 29.76
C MET A 209 -12.31 -27.79 30.12
N GLU A 210 -11.49 -28.62 30.76
CA GLU A 210 -10.10 -28.29 31.09
C GLU A 210 -9.20 -28.22 29.84
N LYS A 211 -9.43 -29.10 28.85
CA LYS A 211 -8.69 -29.09 27.57
C LYS A 211 -9.05 -27.92 26.65
N VAL A 212 -10.24 -27.33 26.79
CA VAL A 212 -10.63 -26.10 26.06
C VAL A 212 -10.09 -24.86 26.76
N SER A 213 -10.01 -24.83 28.09
CA SER A 213 -9.41 -23.72 28.84
C SER A 213 -7.89 -23.62 28.65
N ASN A 214 -7.20 -24.76 28.53
CA ASN A 214 -5.74 -24.80 28.37
C ASN A 214 -5.25 -24.37 26.97
N SER A 215 -6.12 -24.28 25.96
CA SER A 215 -5.76 -23.82 24.61
C SER A 215 -5.80 -22.29 24.44
N LEU A 216 -6.23 -21.54 25.46
CA LEU A 216 -6.29 -20.07 25.48
C LEU A 216 -5.12 -19.41 26.23
N GLN A 217 -4.20 -20.19 26.80
CA GLN A 217 -3.13 -19.68 27.67
C GLN A 217 -1.77 -19.48 26.94
N ASP A 218 -1.66 -19.86 25.66
CA ASP A 218 -0.44 -19.79 24.85
C ASP A 218 -0.31 -18.50 23.99
N GLN A 219 -0.88 -17.38 24.44
CA GLN A 219 -0.77 -16.07 23.75
C GLN A 219 0.02 -14.98 24.50
N ASN A 220 0.69 -15.30 25.62
CA ASN A 220 1.40 -14.31 26.44
C ASN A 220 2.94 -14.29 26.29
N GLU A 221 3.55 -15.15 25.47
CA GLU A 221 5.03 -15.20 25.33
C GLU A 221 5.59 -14.39 24.15
N ILE A 222 4.73 -13.78 23.31
CA ILE A 222 5.18 -13.06 22.10
C ILE A 222 5.44 -11.57 22.40
N GLU A 223 4.94 -11.03 23.50
CA GLU A 223 5.01 -9.60 23.83
C GLU A 223 6.35 -9.18 24.47
N GLU A 224 7.13 -10.13 25.00
CA GLU A 224 8.41 -9.89 25.67
C GLU A 224 9.60 -9.73 24.68
N ALA A 225 9.46 -10.23 23.44
CA ALA A 225 10.50 -10.12 22.41
C ALA A 225 10.52 -8.75 21.70
N MET A 226 9.46 -7.94 21.81
CA MET A 226 9.30 -6.68 21.05
C MET A 226 9.91 -5.45 21.73
N GLN A 227 10.31 -5.53 23.01
CA GLN A 227 10.75 -4.35 23.78
C GLN A 227 12.25 -3.99 23.63
N SER A 228 13.06 -4.78 22.89
CA SER A 228 14.53 -4.64 22.90
C SER A 228 15.14 -3.85 21.71
N GLY A 229 14.34 -3.22 20.84
CA GLY A 229 14.82 -2.70 19.54
C GLY A 229 15.00 -1.17 19.40
N MET A 230 14.87 -0.38 20.46
CA MET A 230 14.79 1.09 20.35
C MET A 230 16.08 1.81 20.77
N ASN A 231 17.22 1.47 20.19
CA ASN A 231 18.43 2.31 20.23
C ASN A 231 19.26 2.03 18.98
N ASP A 232 19.24 2.96 18.02
CA ASP A 232 20.47 3.38 17.33
C ASP A 232 20.18 4.56 16.39
N THR A 233 20.84 5.67 16.70
CA THR A 233 20.94 6.84 15.83
C THR A 233 22.25 6.69 15.09
N ILE A 234 22.22 6.09 13.88
CA ILE A 234 23.43 5.81 13.09
C ILE A 234 23.98 7.13 12.50
N PRO A 235 25.23 7.51 12.77
CA PRO A 235 25.90 8.61 12.08
C PRO A 235 26.31 8.15 10.68
N TYR A 236 25.88 8.86 9.64
CA TYR A 236 26.24 8.53 8.25
C TYR A 236 27.72 8.87 7.94
N ASN A 237 28.39 8.00 7.18
CA ASN A 237 29.74 8.21 6.66
C ASN A 237 29.69 8.89 5.27
N ASP A 238 30.42 9.99 5.08
CA ASP A 238 30.45 10.75 3.83
C ASP A 238 30.92 9.93 2.61
N GLN A 239 31.77 8.92 2.79
CA GLN A 239 32.21 8.03 1.70
C GLN A 239 31.09 7.13 1.18
N GLU A 240 30.17 6.72 2.06
CA GLU A 240 29.01 5.89 1.71
C GLU A 240 28.02 6.68 0.84
N ILE A 241 27.86 7.96 1.14
CA ILE A 241 26.99 8.90 0.42
C ILE A 241 27.52 9.17 -0.99
N GLU A 242 28.84 9.30 -1.14
CA GLU A 242 29.48 9.47 -2.45
C GLU A 242 29.32 8.22 -3.33
N ALA A 243 29.45 7.02 -2.76
CA ALA A 243 29.24 5.77 -3.49
C ALA A 243 27.78 5.58 -3.93
N GLU A 244 26.83 5.95 -3.06
CA GLU A 244 25.39 5.93 -3.37
C GLU A 244 25.04 6.85 -4.54
N LEU A 245 25.60 8.06 -4.56
CA LEU A 245 25.41 8.99 -5.66
C LEU A 245 25.90 8.40 -6.99
N ALA A 246 27.08 7.76 -7.00
CA ALA A 246 27.62 7.12 -8.21
C ALA A 246 26.68 6.03 -8.75
N GLN A 247 26.11 5.20 -7.86
CA GLN A 247 25.16 4.16 -8.25
C GLN A 247 23.84 4.70 -8.81
N LEU A 248 23.34 5.84 -8.29
CA LEU A 248 22.12 6.46 -8.80
C LEU A 248 22.32 7.04 -10.21
N ILE A 249 23.50 7.60 -10.48
CA ILE A 249 23.85 8.12 -11.80
C ILE A 249 23.95 6.98 -12.83
N GLU A 250 24.63 5.88 -12.47
CA GLU A 250 24.76 4.69 -13.32
C GLU A 250 23.40 4.07 -13.70
N LYS A 251 22.40 4.15 -12.79
CA LYS A 251 21.03 3.67 -13.05
C LYS A 251 20.22 4.59 -13.96
N GLU A 252 20.54 5.87 -14.02
CA GLU A 252 19.80 6.87 -14.80
C GLU A 252 20.38 7.09 -16.20
N GLU A 253 21.61 6.63 -16.45
CA GLU A 253 22.13 6.47 -17.79
C GLU A 253 21.57 5.18 -18.41
N PRO A 254 20.53 5.22 -19.28
CA PRO A 254 20.34 4.12 -20.19
C PRO A 254 21.61 4.01 -21.04
N VAL A 255 21.95 2.78 -21.40
CA VAL A 255 23.00 2.30 -22.31
C VAL A 255 23.14 3.13 -23.62
N VAL A 256 23.49 4.41 -23.55
CA VAL A 256 23.61 5.34 -24.68
C VAL A 256 25.07 5.47 -25.08
N GLU A 257 26.01 5.47 -24.13
CA GLU A 257 27.44 5.55 -24.44
C GLU A 257 27.99 4.30 -25.17
N ALA A 258 27.33 3.14 -25.03
CA ALA A 258 27.71 1.92 -25.72
C ALA A 258 27.13 1.78 -27.15
N LYS A 259 26.14 2.60 -27.52
CA LYS A 259 25.54 2.60 -28.87
C LYS A 259 26.07 3.74 -29.75
N GLU A 260 26.24 4.95 -29.23
CA GLU A 260 26.78 6.08 -30.01
C GLU A 260 28.24 5.83 -30.45
N ASN A 261 29.09 5.27 -29.59
CA ASN A 261 30.47 4.97 -29.96
C ASN A 261 30.62 3.80 -30.95
N LYS A 262 29.62 2.92 -31.06
CA LYS A 262 29.64 1.81 -32.04
C LYS A 262 29.09 2.25 -33.40
N GLU A 263 28.06 3.09 -33.43
CA GLU A 263 27.50 3.62 -34.68
C GLU A 263 28.45 4.64 -35.33
N VAL A 264 29.09 5.52 -34.55
CA VAL A 264 30.05 6.50 -35.10
C VAL A 264 31.29 5.81 -35.67
N ASN A 265 31.85 4.79 -34.99
CA ASN A 265 33.00 4.04 -35.53
C ASN A 265 32.62 3.20 -36.76
N ALA A 266 31.45 2.54 -36.78
CA ALA A 266 31.00 1.78 -37.94
C ALA A 266 30.74 2.63 -39.19
N VAL A 267 30.29 3.88 -39.01
CA VAL A 267 30.12 4.84 -40.12
C VAL A 267 31.47 5.35 -40.63
N ILE A 268 32.44 5.62 -39.75
CA ILE A 268 33.79 6.05 -40.13
C ILE A 268 34.53 4.93 -40.88
N ASP A 269 34.45 3.69 -40.40
CA ASP A 269 35.10 2.54 -41.02
C ASP A 269 34.52 2.23 -42.41
N ASN A 270 33.19 2.31 -42.57
CA ASN A 270 32.55 2.14 -43.88
C ASN A 270 32.93 3.25 -44.87
N LYS A 271 33.04 4.50 -44.40
CA LYS A 271 33.41 5.63 -45.26
C LYS A 271 34.87 5.54 -45.70
N ASN A 272 35.77 5.10 -44.82
CA ASN A 272 37.18 4.86 -45.14
C ASN A 272 37.34 3.71 -46.14
N ASN A 273 36.61 2.61 -45.98
CA ASN A 273 36.61 1.51 -46.93
C ASN A 273 36.06 1.90 -48.31
N SER A 274 34.98 2.71 -48.34
CA SER A 274 34.43 3.25 -49.58
C SER A 274 35.46 4.13 -50.29
N ILE A 275 36.14 5.04 -49.57
CA ILE A 275 37.18 5.91 -50.16
C ILE A 275 38.37 5.09 -50.68
N GLN A 276 38.82 4.07 -49.96
CA GLN A 276 39.91 3.20 -50.41
C GLN A 276 39.55 2.41 -51.68
N SER A 277 38.31 1.91 -51.77
CA SER A 277 37.83 1.22 -52.97
C SER A 277 37.68 2.15 -54.18
N GLU A 278 37.25 3.38 -53.98
CA GLU A 278 37.19 4.42 -55.03
C GLU A 278 38.60 4.79 -55.51
N LEU A 279 39.56 4.96 -54.60
CA LEU A 279 40.97 5.22 -54.92
C LEU A 279 41.61 4.05 -55.68
N ALA A 280 41.32 2.80 -55.30
CA ALA A 280 41.80 1.63 -56.00
C ALA A 280 41.23 1.54 -57.42
N ARG A 281 39.95 1.87 -57.62
CA ARG A 281 39.32 1.96 -58.94
C ARG A 281 39.94 3.06 -59.80
N LEU A 282 40.17 4.25 -59.23
CA LEU A 282 40.84 5.34 -59.94
C LEU A 282 42.23 4.91 -60.40
N ASN A 283 43.04 4.31 -59.51
CA ASN A 283 44.38 3.82 -59.85
C ASN A 283 44.35 2.75 -60.96
N GLN A 284 43.41 1.81 -60.92
CA GLN A 284 43.26 0.83 -62.01
C GLN A 284 42.86 1.49 -63.34
N MET A 285 42.06 2.56 -63.29
CA MET A 285 41.66 3.33 -64.47
C MET A 285 42.83 4.12 -65.07
N PHE A 286 43.71 4.68 -64.23
CA PHE A 286 44.95 5.33 -64.68
C PHE A 286 45.95 4.33 -65.29
N VAL A 287 46.18 3.17 -64.65
CA VAL A 287 47.07 2.13 -65.18
C VAL A 287 46.59 1.56 -66.52
N SER A 288 45.27 1.40 -66.69
CA SER A 288 44.69 0.93 -67.96
C SER A 288 44.70 2.01 -69.05
N SER A 289 44.69 3.30 -68.69
CA SER A 289 44.88 4.41 -69.63
C SER A 289 46.32 4.55 -70.15
N ASP A 290 47.32 4.23 -69.33
CA ASP A 290 48.73 4.20 -69.73
C ASP A 290 49.07 3.03 -70.65
N HIS A 291 48.45 1.85 -70.43
CA HIS A 291 48.59 0.72 -71.35
C HIS A 291 47.90 0.92 -72.70
N LYS A 292 46.85 1.76 -72.79
CA LYS A 292 46.23 2.13 -74.07
C LYS A 292 47.11 3.11 -74.87
N LYS A 293 47.70 4.11 -74.21
CA LYS A 293 48.63 5.06 -74.85
C LYS A 293 49.93 4.40 -75.32
N GLN A 294 50.44 3.41 -74.58
CA GLN A 294 51.64 2.67 -75.01
C GLN A 294 51.38 1.69 -76.16
N LYS A 295 50.15 1.20 -76.35
CA LYS A 295 49.79 0.35 -77.51
C LYS A 295 49.52 1.15 -78.79
N GLU A 296 49.00 2.37 -78.70
CA GLU A 296 48.82 3.24 -79.88
C GLU A 296 50.13 3.89 -80.36
N ALA A 297 51.14 4.03 -79.50
CA ALA A 297 52.45 4.56 -79.88
C ALA A 297 53.38 3.52 -80.57
N VAL A 298 52.97 2.25 -80.66
CA VAL A 298 53.77 1.17 -81.28
C VAL A 298 53.17 0.72 -82.63
N LEU A 299 52.07 1.34 -83.08
CA LEU A 299 51.41 0.96 -84.35
C LEU A 299 51.22 2.10 -85.38
N ASN A 300 51.95 3.21 -85.25
CA ASN A 300 52.08 4.23 -86.30
C ASN A 300 53.56 4.52 -86.58
#